data_AF-A0A0U5FAJ5-F1
#
_entry.id   AF-A0A0U5FAJ5-F1
#
_cell.length_a   1.000
_cell.length_b   1.000
_cell.length_c   1.000
_cell.angle_alpha   90.00
_cell.angle_beta   90.00
_cell.angle_gamma   90.00
#
_symmetry.space_group_name_H-M   'P 1'
#
loop_
_entity.id
_entity.type
_entity.pdbx_description
1 polymer ?
#
loop_
_entity_poly.entity_id
_entity_poly.type
_entity_poly.pdbx_seq_one_letter_code
_entity_poly.pdbx_strand_id
1 'polypeptide(L)'
;MVSVTLVSGEVPLMLSLRLFLPESWTGDVARMDKAGVPRALQDYRTKPEIALEEIDRVIAAGVRFGCVLADAGYGLSAPFRQALTARGLCWAVGIPRHQKVYPDDVQLIFPVAGRGRPRMRHVPDVTSVAAHTMLEGAKWRQVSWRKGTKRRLTARFAAIRVRIADGAPQRIGSAGAQHMPGEEAWLVGSIARMANANTISRTYQPTRQSRFWLARSKRAGYANRLISNSRKSWAWITLRDDPGADFTAMP
;
A
#
# COMPACT_ATOMS: atom_id res chain seq x y z
N MET A 1 -12.07 10.21 9.15
CA MET A 1 -12.93 9.85 8.02
C MET A 1 -12.20 8.86 7.12
N VAL A 2 -12.95 8.00 6.45
CA VAL A 2 -12.51 7.00 5.46
C VAL A 2 -13.38 7.20 4.22
N SER A 3 -12.79 7.21 3.02
CA SER A 3 -13.51 7.40 1.76
C SER A 3 -13.19 6.28 0.79
N VAL A 4 -14.21 5.70 0.14
CA VAL A 4 -14.01 4.73 -0.94
C VAL A 4 -14.43 5.36 -2.25
N THR A 5 -13.51 5.38 -3.21
CA THR A 5 -13.73 5.90 -4.55
C THR A 5 -13.45 4.80 -5.57
N LEU A 6 -14.48 4.41 -6.33
CA LEU A 6 -14.30 3.56 -7.48
C LEU A 6 -13.79 4.41 -8.64
N VAL A 7 -12.66 4.04 -9.20
CA VAL A 7 -12.15 4.69 -10.41
C VAL A 7 -12.41 3.75 -11.56
N SER A 8 -13.05 4.18 -12.65
CA SER A 8 -13.10 3.41 -13.90
C SER A 8 -12.55 4.28 -15.03
N GLY A 9 -11.36 3.93 -15.52
CA GLY A 9 -10.59 4.77 -16.44
C GLY A 9 -10.27 6.15 -15.85
N GLU A 10 -11.11 7.13 -16.16
CA GLU A 10 -10.96 8.54 -15.75
C GLU A 10 -12.08 9.06 -14.88
N VAL A 11 -13.07 8.23 -14.60
CA VAL A 11 -14.22 8.63 -13.82
C VAL A 11 -13.99 8.18 -12.38
N PRO A 12 -13.69 9.11 -11.45
CA PRO A 12 -13.79 8.83 -10.03
C PRO A 12 -15.25 8.90 -9.62
N LEU A 13 -15.75 7.81 -9.05
CA LEU A 13 -17.07 7.71 -8.45
C LEU A 13 -16.90 7.52 -6.95
N MET A 14 -17.31 8.53 -6.18
CA MET A 14 -17.30 8.43 -4.73
C MET A 14 -18.41 7.46 -4.31
N LEU A 15 -18.03 6.32 -3.74
CA LEU A 15 -18.98 5.30 -3.30
C LEU A 15 -19.33 5.43 -1.82
N SER A 16 -18.44 6.00 -1.01
CA SER A 16 -18.71 6.27 0.39
C SER A 16 -17.78 7.25 1.07
N LEU A 17 -18.29 7.78 2.17
CA LEU A 17 -17.59 8.60 3.13
C LEU A 17 -18.04 8.21 4.54
N ARG A 18 -17.22 7.45 5.26
CA ARG A 18 -17.49 7.00 6.64
C ARG A 18 -16.74 7.87 7.65
N LEU A 19 -17.41 8.26 8.71
CA LEU A 19 -16.78 8.94 9.84
C LEU A 19 -15.85 7.95 10.58
N PHE A 20 -14.72 8.45 11.08
CA PHE A 20 -13.86 7.71 12.02
C PHE A 20 -13.95 8.46 13.35
N LEU A 21 -14.25 7.74 14.41
CA LEU A 21 -14.34 8.25 15.77
C LEU A 21 -13.16 7.69 16.58
N PRO A 22 -12.28 8.54 17.13
CA PRO A 22 -11.24 8.06 18.03
C PRO A 22 -11.85 7.63 19.37
N GLU A 23 -11.10 6.89 20.18
CA GLU A 23 -11.55 6.39 21.49
C GLU A 23 -12.03 7.50 22.43
N SER A 24 -11.44 8.69 22.35
CA SER A 24 -11.85 9.88 23.11
C SER A 24 -13.25 10.39 22.76
N TRP A 25 -13.83 9.94 21.65
CA TRP A 25 -15.23 10.17 21.30
C TRP A 25 -16.11 8.99 21.68
N THR A 26 -15.69 7.76 21.37
CA THR A 26 -16.51 6.56 21.61
C THR A 26 -16.67 6.24 23.10
N GLY A 27 -15.77 6.76 23.96
CA GLY A 27 -15.91 6.70 25.41
C GLY A 27 -16.90 7.71 26.01
N ASP A 28 -17.48 8.61 25.21
CA ASP A 28 -18.44 9.64 25.66
C ASP A 28 -19.74 9.54 24.84
N VAL A 29 -20.64 8.67 25.30
CA VAL A 29 -21.94 8.42 24.66
C VAL A 29 -22.79 9.69 24.63
N ALA A 30 -22.77 10.49 25.70
CA ALA A 30 -23.54 11.74 25.75
C ALA A 30 -23.09 12.73 24.68
N ARG A 31 -21.78 12.84 24.45
CA ARG A 31 -21.22 13.63 23.34
C ARG A 31 -21.63 13.07 21.98
N MET A 32 -21.60 11.75 21.80
CA MET A 32 -21.99 11.11 20.53
C MET A 32 -23.48 11.31 20.22
N ASP A 33 -24.35 11.15 21.22
CA ASP A 33 -25.79 11.39 21.10
C ASP A 33 -26.08 12.86 20.78
N LYS A 34 -25.42 13.79 21.48
CA LYS A 34 -25.54 15.23 21.19
C LYS A 34 -25.07 15.59 19.78
N ALA A 35 -24.05 14.90 19.26
CA ALA A 35 -23.55 15.10 17.90
C ALA A 35 -24.36 14.34 16.83
N GLY A 36 -25.36 13.55 17.22
CA GLY A 36 -26.21 12.77 16.30
C GLY A 36 -25.50 11.58 15.66
N VAL A 37 -24.49 10.99 16.32
CA VAL A 37 -23.81 9.79 15.82
C VAL A 37 -24.77 8.60 15.90
N PRO A 38 -25.07 7.92 14.76
CA PRO A 38 -25.95 6.76 14.77
C PRO A 38 -25.43 5.65 15.69
N ARG A 39 -26.32 5.02 16.49
CA ARG A 39 -25.96 3.98 17.46
C ARG A 39 -25.09 2.85 16.87
N ALA A 40 -25.41 2.43 15.64
CA ALA A 40 -24.64 1.39 14.93
C ALA A 40 -23.18 1.78 14.60
N LEU A 41 -22.83 3.07 14.74
CA LEU A 41 -21.50 3.63 14.47
C LEU A 41 -20.81 4.18 15.72
N GLN A 42 -21.39 3.97 16.91
CA GLN A 42 -20.83 4.48 18.17
C GLN A 42 -19.67 3.61 18.71
N ASP A 43 -19.55 2.37 18.25
CA ASP A 43 -18.44 1.49 18.61
C ASP A 43 -17.12 1.96 17.99
N TYR A 44 -16.03 1.81 18.75
CA TYR A 44 -14.70 2.08 18.23
C TYR A 44 -14.35 1.13 17.07
N ARG A 45 -13.83 1.72 15.99
CA ARG A 45 -13.30 1.02 14.82
C ARG A 45 -12.08 1.73 14.30
N THR A 46 -11.06 0.97 13.92
CA THR A 46 -9.87 1.52 13.27
C THR A 46 -10.18 1.93 11.83
N LYS A 47 -9.40 2.86 11.25
CA LYS A 47 -9.58 3.23 9.83
C LYS A 47 -9.47 2.05 8.87
N PRO A 48 -8.51 1.11 9.04
CA PRO A 48 -8.46 -0.09 8.21
C PRO A 48 -9.70 -0.98 8.32
N GLU A 49 -10.26 -1.15 9.51
CA GLU A 49 -11.53 -1.90 9.70
C GLU A 49 -12.67 -1.25 8.93
N ILE A 50 -12.85 0.07 9.09
CA ILE A 50 -13.88 0.82 8.36
C ILE A 50 -13.68 0.70 6.84
N ALA A 51 -12.43 0.73 6.37
CA ALA A 51 -12.13 0.57 4.94
C ALA A 51 -12.47 -0.83 4.42
N LEU A 52 -12.19 -1.89 5.20
CA LEU A 52 -12.54 -3.26 4.83
C LEU A 52 -14.07 -3.46 4.81
N GLU A 53 -14.79 -2.95 5.81
CA GLU A 53 -16.26 -2.97 5.83
C GLU A 53 -16.85 -2.28 4.60
N GLU A 54 -16.27 -1.15 4.19
CA GLU A 54 -16.72 -0.45 2.99
C GLU A 54 -16.41 -1.21 1.70
N ILE A 55 -15.25 -1.88 1.63
CA ILE A 55 -14.91 -2.77 0.53
C ILE A 55 -15.92 -3.92 0.45
N ASP A 56 -16.24 -4.56 1.58
CA ASP A 56 -17.20 -5.66 1.67
C ASP A 56 -18.60 -5.20 1.24
N ARG A 57 -19.04 -4.03 1.71
CA ARG A 57 -20.32 -3.43 1.30
C ARG A 57 -20.38 -3.19 -0.21
N VAL A 58 -19.30 -2.68 -0.79
CA VAL A 58 -19.20 -2.41 -2.24
C VAL A 58 -19.23 -3.71 -3.05
N ILE A 59 -18.52 -4.76 -2.59
CA ILE A 59 -18.55 -6.09 -3.20
C ILE A 59 -19.97 -6.69 -3.11
N ALA A 60 -20.59 -6.63 -1.93
CA ALA A 60 -21.95 -7.15 -1.70
C ALA A 60 -23.00 -6.44 -2.56
N ALA A 61 -22.79 -5.16 -2.88
CA ALA A 61 -23.62 -4.41 -3.82
C ALA A 61 -23.40 -4.79 -5.30
N GLY A 62 -22.55 -5.79 -5.60
CA GLY A 62 -22.29 -6.30 -6.95
C GLY A 62 -21.27 -5.48 -7.74
N VAL A 63 -20.56 -4.54 -7.11
CA VAL A 63 -19.55 -3.73 -7.80
C VAL A 63 -18.31 -4.58 -8.05
N ARG A 64 -17.89 -4.65 -9.32
CA ARG A 64 -16.69 -5.39 -9.74
C ARG A 64 -15.49 -4.46 -9.89
N PHE A 65 -14.40 -4.78 -9.21
CA PHE A 65 -13.11 -4.10 -9.34
C PHE A 65 -11.97 -5.10 -9.14
N GLY A 66 -10.84 -4.87 -9.81
CA GLY A 66 -9.70 -5.80 -9.78
C GLY A 66 -8.59 -5.43 -8.82
N CYS A 67 -8.55 -4.19 -8.30
CA CYS A 67 -7.43 -3.74 -7.48
C CYS A 67 -7.85 -2.66 -6.47
N VAL A 68 -7.27 -2.73 -5.27
CA VAL A 68 -7.40 -1.71 -4.21
C VAL A 68 -6.12 -0.89 -4.10
N LEU A 69 -6.27 0.44 -4.09
CA LEU A 69 -5.18 1.38 -3.85
C LEU A 69 -5.39 2.08 -2.52
N ALA A 70 -4.38 2.08 -1.65
CA ALA A 70 -4.45 2.75 -0.35
C ALA A 70 -3.15 3.47 0.01
N ASP A 71 -3.24 4.50 0.86
CA ASP A 71 -2.06 5.23 1.33
C ASP A 71 -1.24 4.44 2.37
N ALA A 72 -0.12 5.02 2.79
CA ALA A 72 0.81 4.39 3.72
C ALA A 72 0.27 4.16 5.13
N GLY A 73 -0.77 4.89 5.55
CA GLY A 73 -1.46 4.66 6.81
C GLY A 73 -2.21 3.32 6.83
N TYR A 74 -2.77 2.90 5.69
CA TYR A 74 -3.38 1.58 5.54
C TYR A 74 -2.33 0.50 5.27
N GLY A 75 -1.36 0.82 4.41
CA GLY A 75 -0.36 -0.15 3.98
C GLY A 75 0.65 -0.55 5.05
N LEU A 76 0.67 0.11 6.22
CA LEU A 76 1.39 -0.34 7.41
C LEU A 76 0.73 -1.56 8.08
N SER A 77 -0.60 -1.66 8.01
CA SER A 77 -1.36 -2.72 8.68
C SER A 77 -1.23 -4.05 7.92
N ALA A 78 -0.53 -5.02 8.52
CA ALA A 78 -0.46 -6.37 8.00
C ALA A 78 -1.84 -7.06 7.92
N PRO A 79 -2.70 -6.97 8.97
CA PRO A 79 -4.05 -7.49 8.89
C PRO A 79 -4.85 -6.89 7.73
N PHE A 80 -4.67 -5.60 7.43
CA PHE A 80 -5.36 -4.97 6.29
C PHE A 80 -4.92 -5.56 4.95
N ARG A 81 -3.61 -5.71 4.72
CA ARG A 81 -3.09 -6.32 3.48
C ARG A 81 -3.54 -7.77 3.33
N GLN A 82 -3.41 -8.57 4.39
CA GLN A 82 -3.84 -9.97 4.43
C GLN A 82 -5.34 -10.10 4.20
N ALA A 83 -6.15 -9.19 4.77
CA ALA A 83 -7.60 -9.14 4.57
C ALA A 83 -7.97 -8.84 3.11
N LEU A 84 -7.21 -7.99 2.40
CA LEU A 84 -7.38 -7.77 0.96
C LEU A 84 -7.01 -9.03 0.16
N THR A 85 -5.90 -9.68 0.51
CA THR A 85 -5.48 -10.95 -0.12
C THR A 85 -6.53 -12.05 0.07
N ALA A 86 -7.07 -12.21 1.28
CA ALA A 86 -8.09 -13.20 1.61
C ALA A 86 -9.41 -12.98 0.83
N ARG A 87 -9.68 -11.75 0.38
CA ARG A 87 -10.81 -11.41 -0.50
C ARG A 87 -10.52 -11.66 -1.98
N GLY A 88 -9.33 -12.17 -2.32
CA GLY A 88 -8.91 -12.39 -3.70
C GLY A 88 -8.64 -11.10 -4.47
N LEU A 89 -8.44 -9.96 -3.79
CA LEU A 89 -8.22 -8.67 -4.42
C LEU A 89 -6.71 -8.45 -4.64
N CYS A 90 -6.33 -7.99 -5.83
CA CYS A 90 -5.02 -7.38 -6.00
C CYS A 90 -4.98 -6.05 -5.24
N TRP A 91 -3.81 -5.66 -4.76
CA TRP A 91 -3.68 -4.40 -4.02
C TRP A 91 -2.32 -3.78 -4.21
N ALA A 92 -2.29 -2.45 -4.22
CA ALA A 92 -1.08 -1.66 -4.12
C ALA A 92 -1.24 -0.60 -3.04
N VAL A 93 -0.46 -0.74 -1.97
CA VAL A 93 -0.55 0.13 -0.80
C VAL A 93 0.76 0.86 -0.58
N GLY A 94 0.67 2.12 -0.17
CA GLY A 94 1.84 2.87 0.24
C GLY A 94 2.51 2.20 1.43
N ILE A 95 3.83 2.30 1.55
CA ILE A 95 4.55 1.84 2.74
C ILE A 95 5.59 2.88 3.16
N PRO A 96 5.96 2.95 4.45
CA PRO A 96 7.08 3.77 4.85
C PRO A 96 8.39 3.18 4.34
N ARG A 97 9.39 4.03 4.08
CA ARG A 97 10.73 3.61 3.61
C ARG A 97 11.43 2.59 4.50
N HIS A 98 11.08 2.58 5.79
CA HIS A 98 11.69 1.71 6.81
C HIS A 98 10.90 0.42 7.05
N GLN A 99 9.82 0.19 6.29
CA GLN A 99 9.11 -1.10 6.30
C GLN A 99 10.12 -2.21 6.08
N LYS A 100 10.07 -3.22 6.96
CA LYS A 100 10.95 -4.37 6.89
C LYS A 100 10.48 -5.36 5.84
N VAL A 101 11.42 -5.83 5.04
CA VAL A 101 11.23 -6.80 3.97
C VAL A 101 12.42 -7.76 3.95
N TYR A 102 12.19 -8.93 3.38
CA TYR A 102 13.20 -9.93 3.05
C TYR A 102 13.35 -10.02 1.53
N PRO A 103 14.51 -10.49 1.03
CA PRO A 103 14.63 -11.01 -0.33
C PRO A 103 13.54 -12.06 -0.62
N ASP A 104 13.17 -12.26 -1.89
CA ASP A 104 12.15 -13.24 -2.26
C ASP A 104 12.59 -14.70 -2.04
N ASP A 105 13.90 -14.93 -2.15
CA ASP A 105 14.58 -16.22 -1.99
C ASP A 105 14.94 -16.58 -0.54
N VAL A 106 14.53 -15.77 0.45
CA VAL A 106 14.74 -16.04 1.88
C VAL A 106 14.28 -17.44 2.27
N GLN A 107 15.15 -18.19 2.96
CA GLN A 107 14.86 -19.55 3.39
C GLN A 107 14.67 -19.63 4.91
N LEU A 108 13.78 -20.53 5.32
CA LEU A 108 13.58 -20.87 6.72
C LEU A 108 14.48 -22.04 7.09
N ILE A 109 15.51 -21.78 7.89
CA ILE A 109 16.52 -22.76 8.30
C ILE A 109 16.38 -23.11 9.78
N PHE A 110 16.83 -24.31 10.16
CA PHE A 110 17.12 -24.61 11.56
C PHE A 110 18.52 -24.06 11.89
N PRO A 111 18.65 -23.11 12.83
CA PRO A 111 19.96 -22.58 13.17
C PRO A 111 20.74 -23.66 13.93
N VAL A 112 21.96 -23.94 13.47
CA VAL A 112 22.87 -24.87 14.14
C VAL A 112 23.22 -24.32 15.52
N ALA A 113 22.90 -25.06 16.59
CA ALA A 113 23.22 -24.65 17.94
C ALA A 113 24.72 -24.85 18.20
N GLY A 114 25.47 -23.77 18.47
CA GLY A 114 26.89 -23.86 18.83
C GLY A 114 27.14 -24.50 20.21
N ARG A 115 26.24 -24.25 21.18
CA ARG A 115 26.14 -24.92 22.50
C ARG A 115 24.69 -24.84 22.99
N GLY A 116 24.21 -25.88 23.68
CA GLY A 116 22.89 -25.92 24.30
C GLY A 116 21.81 -26.64 23.48
N ARG A 117 20.54 -26.55 23.93
CA ARG A 117 19.40 -27.26 23.31
C ARG A 117 19.17 -26.74 21.87
N PRO A 118 19.07 -27.63 20.86
CA PRO A 118 18.71 -27.24 19.50
C PRO A 118 17.42 -26.41 19.48
N ARG A 119 17.38 -25.36 18.67
CA ARG A 119 16.16 -24.57 18.51
C ARG A 119 15.10 -25.41 17.78
N MET A 120 13.88 -25.43 18.31
CA MET A 120 12.76 -26.15 17.68
C MET A 120 12.07 -25.37 16.56
N ARG A 121 12.35 -24.07 16.42
CA ARG A 121 11.65 -23.19 15.46
C ARG A 121 12.61 -22.72 14.37
N HIS A 122 12.16 -22.79 13.12
CA HIS A 122 12.87 -22.25 11.98
C HIS A 122 13.09 -20.74 12.13
N VAL A 123 14.19 -20.24 11.57
CA VAL A 123 14.49 -18.81 11.46
C VAL A 123 14.86 -18.47 10.01
N PRO A 124 14.65 -17.23 9.55
CA PRO A 124 15.18 -16.77 8.28
C PRO A 124 16.71 -16.89 8.27
N ASP A 125 17.26 -17.35 7.16
CA ASP A 125 18.70 -17.40 6.89
C ASP A 125 19.34 -16.01 6.74
N VAL A 126 18.56 -15.02 6.32
CA VAL A 126 18.96 -13.61 6.23
C VAL A 126 18.13 -12.70 7.14
N THR A 127 18.69 -11.55 7.50
CA THR A 127 17.97 -10.55 8.32
C THR A 127 17.08 -9.64 7.47
N SER A 128 15.97 -9.17 8.03
CA SER A 128 15.11 -8.22 7.33
C SER A 128 15.78 -6.85 7.20
N VAL A 129 15.68 -6.29 6.00
CA VAL A 129 16.22 -4.97 5.68
C VAL A 129 15.09 -3.97 5.43
N ALA A 130 15.43 -2.68 5.41
CA ALA A 130 14.47 -1.66 5.09
C ALA A 130 14.16 -1.65 3.58
N ALA A 131 12.90 -1.40 3.22
CA ALA A 131 12.45 -1.36 1.83
C ALA A 131 13.29 -0.44 0.94
N HIS A 132 13.68 0.75 1.42
CA HIS A 132 14.54 1.64 0.62
C HIS A 132 15.92 1.04 0.32
N THR A 133 16.51 0.29 1.25
CA THR A 133 17.81 -0.36 1.06
C THR A 133 17.73 -1.42 -0.04
N MET A 134 16.63 -2.18 -0.10
CA MET A 134 16.39 -3.13 -1.19
C MET A 134 16.31 -2.45 -2.57
N LEU A 135 15.77 -1.23 -2.62
CA LEU A 135 15.64 -0.46 -3.86
C LEU A 135 16.94 0.24 -4.32
N GLU A 136 17.96 0.35 -3.48
CA GLU A 136 19.25 0.98 -3.83
C GLU A 136 19.99 0.18 -4.92
N GLY A 137 19.92 -1.15 -4.86
CA GLY A 137 20.50 -2.04 -5.87
C GLY A 137 19.61 -2.30 -7.10
N ALA A 138 18.40 -1.75 -7.15
CA ALA A 138 17.41 -2.10 -8.16
C ALA A 138 17.65 -1.41 -9.51
N LYS A 139 17.22 -2.06 -10.61
CA LYS A 139 17.28 -1.47 -11.96
C LYS A 139 16.13 -0.48 -12.17
N TRP A 140 16.47 0.80 -12.24
CA TRP A 140 15.50 1.88 -12.44
C TRP A 140 15.20 2.13 -13.93
N ARG A 141 13.92 2.10 -14.31
CA ARG A 141 13.43 2.41 -15.67
C ARG A 141 12.68 3.73 -15.68
N GLN A 142 12.91 4.58 -16.68
CA GLN A 142 12.15 5.81 -16.86
C GLN A 142 10.83 5.50 -17.58
N VAL A 143 9.71 5.87 -16.94
CA VAL A 143 8.36 5.72 -17.50
C VAL A 143 7.81 7.10 -17.80
N SER A 144 7.20 7.24 -18.97
CA SER A 144 6.57 8.47 -19.43
C SER A 144 5.13 8.16 -19.84
N TRP A 145 4.17 8.95 -19.40
CA TRP A 145 2.75 8.70 -19.72
C TRP A 145 2.12 9.88 -20.44
N ARG A 146 1.31 10.69 -19.76
CA ARG A 146 0.52 11.74 -20.42
C ARG A 146 1.29 13.05 -20.56
N LYS A 147 0.95 13.82 -21.58
CA LYS A 147 1.31 15.24 -21.70
C LYS A 147 0.73 15.98 -20.50
N GLY A 148 1.58 16.50 -19.63
CA GLY A 148 1.17 17.43 -18.59
C GLY A 148 1.01 18.84 -19.18
N THR A 149 0.58 19.79 -18.36
CA THR A 149 0.33 21.19 -18.77
C THR A 149 1.56 21.88 -19.36
N LYS A 150 2.78 21.42 -19.01
CA LYS A 150 4.05 21.92 -19.57
C LYS A 150 4.76 20.88 -20.46
N ARG A 151 4.97 19.67 -19.94
CA ARG A 151 5.67 18.57 -20.64
C ARG A 151 5.07 17.22 -20.26
N ARG A 152 5.42 16.17 -21.01
CA ARG A 152 5.07 14.78 -20.67
C ARG A 152 5.54 14.46 -19.25
N LEU A 153 4.64 13.93 -18.44
CA LEU A 153 4.96 13.52 -17.09
C LEU A 153 5.87 12.29 -17.16
N THR A 154 7.00 12.37 -16.45
CA THR A 154 8.01 11.32 -16.40
C THR A 154 8.41 11.04 -14.96
N ALA A 155 8.69 9.78 -14.66
CA ALA A 155 9.27 9.36 -13.39
C ALA A 155 10.08 8.07 -13.60
N ARG A 156 11.06 7.82 -12.73
CA ARG A 156 11.81 6.56 -12.70
C ARG A 156 11.17 5.62 -11.71
N PHE A 157 11.06 4.36 -12.09
CA PHE A 157 10.52 3.30 -11.27
C PHE A 157 11.49 2.14 -11.18
N ALA A 158 11.50 1.47 -10.04
CA ALA A 158 12.14 0.18 -9.84
C ALA A 158 11.11 -0.75 -9.21
N ALA A 159 11.15 -2.03 -9.59
CA ALA A 159 10.30 -3.06 -9.02
C ALA A 159 11.16 -4.30 -8.76
N ILE A 160 11.06 -4.85 -7.55
CA ILE A 160 11.77 -6.06 -7.13
C ILE A 160 10.82 -6.96 -6.33
N ARG A 161 10.99 -8.28 -6.46
CA ARG A 161 10.28 -9.26 -5.63
C ARG A 161 10.87 -9.24 -4.23
N VAL A 162 10.00 -9.29 -3.22
CA VAL A 162 10.37 -9.32 -1.81
C VAL A 162 9.35 -10.15 -1.03
N ARG A 163 9.70 -10.57 0.18
CA ARG A 163 8.72 -11.00 1.18
C ARG A 163 8.54 -9.94 2.25
N ILE A 164 7.30 -9.59 2.57
CA ILE A 164 7.04 -8.59 3.61
C ILE A 164 7.37 -9.19 4.97
N ALA A 165 8.07 -8.46 5.85
CA ALA A 165 8.30 -8.91 7.22
C ALA A 165 7.05 -8.64 8.08
N ASP A 166 5.98 -9.38 7.83
CA ASP A 166 4.68 -9.24 8.49
C ASP A 166 4.08 -10.56 8.98
N GLY A 167 4.87 -11.64 8.95
CA GLY A 167 4.53 -12.91 9.56
C GLY A 167 4.54 -12.86 11.09
N ALA A 168 4.25 -14.00 11.70
CA ALA A 168 4.21 -14.13 13.16
C ALA A 168 5.52 -13.63 13.80
N PRO A 169 5.45 -12.84 14.90
CA PRO A 169 6.64 -12.38 15.59
C PRO A 169 7.36 -13.56 16.25
N GLN A 170 8.66 -13.67 16.00
CA GLN A 170 9.52 -14.69 16.58
C GLN A 170 10.84 -14.08 17.05
N ARG A 171 11.38 -14.58 18.16
CA ARG A 171 12.69 -14.17 18.66
C ARG A 171 13.79 -14.82 17.82
N ILE A 172 14.59 -14.00 17.14
CA ILE A 172 15.67 -14.45 16.24
C ILE A 172 17.02 -14.02 16.83
N GLY A 173 17.90 -14.99 17.11
CA GLY A 173 19.23 -14.71 17.67
C GLY A 173 19.21 -13.95 19.01
N SER A 174 20.10 -12.97 19.14
CA SER A 174 20.17 -11.98 20.23
C SER A 174 19.26 -10.76 20.00
N ALA A 175 18.68 -10.63 18.79
CA ALA A 175 17.74 -9.57 18.49
C ALA A 175 16.40 -9.82 19.19
N GLY A 176 15.62 -8.74 19.37
CA GLY A 176 14.26 -8.81 19.90
C GLY A 176 13.30 -9.59 18.98
N ALA A 177 12.01 -9.53 19.29
CA ALA A 177 10.99 -10.11 18.41
C ALA A 177 11.07 -9.48 17.01
N GLN A 178 11.29 -10.32 16.00
CA GLN A 178 11.29 -9.95 14.59
C GLN A 178 10.12 -10.65 13.90
N HIS A 179 9.50 -9.96 12.94
CA HIS A 179 8.45 -10.57 12.12
C HIS A 179 9.05 -11.52 11.10
N MET A 180 8.49 -12.73 11.01
CA MET A 180 8.89 -13.72 10.01
C MET A 180 8.53 -13.24 8.58
N PRO A 181 9.21 -13.76 7.54
CA PRO A 181 8.81 -13.53 6.16
C PRO A 181 7.36 -13.95 5.94
N GLY A 182 6.55 -13.04 5.41
CA GLY A 182 5.15 -13.27 5.10
C GLY A 182 4.92 -13.43 3.59
N GLU A 183 3.87 -12.78 3.10
CA GLU A 183 3.46 -12.86 1.70
C GLU A 183 4.54 -12.29 0.78
N GLU A 184 4.74 -12.96 -0.36
CA GLU A 184 5.59 -12.48 -1.44
C GLU A 184 4.87 -11.37 -2.19
N ALA A 185 5.54 -10.23 -2.38
CA ALA A 185 4.99 -9.06 -3.03
C ALA A 185 6.06 -8.35 -3.87
N TRP A 186 5.62 -7.43 -4.72
CA TRP A 186 6.51 -6.50 -5.43
C TRP A 186 6.70 -5.24 -4.61
N LEU A 187 7.96 -4.91 -4.35
CA LEU A 187 8.36 -3.60 -3.83
C LEU A 187 8.64 -2.67 -5.01
N VAL A 188 7.86 -1.59 -5.11
CA VAL A 188 7.94 -0.62 -6.20
C VAL A 188 8.40 0.73 -5.68
N GLY A 189 9.60 1.16 -6.10
CA GLY A 189 10.13 2.48 -5.83
C GLY A 189 9.76 3.49 -6.93
N SER A 190 9.58 4.76 -6.56
CA SER A 190 9.39 5.84 -7.54
C SER A 190 10.23 7.07 -7.22
N ILE A 191 10.87 7.62 -8.26
CA ILE A 191 11.64 8.87 -8.22
C ILE A 191 11.08 9.79 -9.30
N ALA A 192 10.39 10.85 -8.90
CA ALA A 192 9.96 11.88 -9.84
C ALA A 192 11.11 12.87 -10.07
N ARG A 193 11.40 13.23 -11.33
CA ARG A 193 12.11 14.49 -11.62
C ARG A 193 11.11 15.61 -11.37
N MET A 194 11.28 16.39 -10.30
CA MET A 194 10.53 17.64 -10.16
C MET A 194 10.99 18.61 -11.27
N ALA A 195 10.11 18.89 -12.23
CA ALA A 195 10.13 20.21 -12.85
C ALA A 195 9.49 21.18 -11.84
N ASN A 196 10.16 22.30 -11.59
CA ASN A 196 9.94 23.25 -10.49
C ASN A 196 8.48 23.50 -10.06
N ALA A 197 8.36 23.76 -8.76
CA ALA A 197 7.16 24.13 -8.02
C ALA A 197 6.40 25.32 -8.61
N ASN A 198 5.13 25.43 -8.18
CA ASN A 198 4.08 26.38 -8.58
C ASN A 198 3.36 26.05 -9.90
N THR A 199 2.16 25.47 -9.76
CA THR A 199 0.89 26.03 -10.27
C THR A 199 -0.24 24.98 -10.22
N ILE A 200 -1.41 25.48 -9.82
CA ILE A 200 -2.68 24.83 -9.48
C ILE A 200 -3.42 24.24 -10.70
N SER A 201 -4.20 23.17 -10.41
CA SER A 201 -5.33 22.50 -11.10
C SER A 201 -5.74 22.83 -12.55
N ARG A 202 -6.10 21.79 -13.33
CA ARG A 202 -7.48 21.49 -13.83
C ARG A 202 -7.48 20.49 -15.03
N THR A 203 -8.51 19.64 -15.04
CA THR A 203 -9.19 18.94 -16.17
C THR A 203 -8.50 17.89 -17.08
N TYR A 204 -9.19 16.75 -17.19
CA TYR A 204 -9.58 16.01 -18.42
C TYR A 204 -8.60 15.03 -19.15
N GLN A 205 -9.20 14.31 -20.12
CA GLN A 205 -9.15 12.88 -20.50
C GLN A 205 -7.88 12.33 -21.24
N PRO A 206 -7.57 11.00 -21.42
CA PRO A 206 -8.18 10.09 -22.44
C PRO A 206 -8.07 8.52 -22.28
N THR A 207 -8.51 7.87 -23.36
CA THR A 207 -8.88 6.50 -23.79
C THR A 207 -7.90 5.31 -23.77
N ARG A 208 -8.54 4.16 -24.13
CA ARG A 208 -8.33 2.70 -24.09
C ARG A 208 -6.93 2.08 -24.22
N GLN A 209 -6.76 1.06 -23.37
CA GLN A 209 -6.03 -0.20 -23.57
C GLN A 209 -4.49 -0.14 -23.69
N SER A 210 -3.82 0.33 -22.63
CA SER A 210 -2.41 -0.02 -22.29
C SER A 210 -1.89 0.69 -21.01
N ARG A 211 -2.77 1.05 -20.06
CA ARG A 211 -2.50 2.16 -19.11
C ARG A 211 -2.74 1.82 -17.63
N PHE A 212 -2.68 0.54 -17.26
CA PHE A 212 -3.47 0.05 -16.12
C PHE A 212 -2.94 0.38 -14.72
N TRP A 213 -1.63 0.42 -14.47
CA TRP A 213 -1.12 0.49 -13.10
C TRP A 213 -0.77 1.89 -12.58
N LEU A 214 -0.19 2.76 -13.42
CA LEU A 214 0.45 3.98 -12.93
C LEU A 214 -0.40 5.26 -13.06
N ALA A 215 -1.42 5.26 -13.93
CA ALA A 215 -2.33 6.39 -14.08
C ALA A 215 -3.34 6.50 -12.92
N ARG A 216 -3.54 5.41 -12.16
CA ARG A 216 -4.62 5.29 -11.16
C ARG A 216 -4.20 5.73 -9.75
N SER A 217 -2.96 5.46 -9.31
CA SER A 217 -2.44 5.90 -8.00
C SER A 217 -2.28 7.42 -7.87
N LYS A 218 -1.99 8.11 -8.99
CA LYS A 218 -1.98 9.59 -9.03
C LYS A 218 -3.35 10.21 -9.38
N ARG A 219 -4.34 9.45 -9.86
CA ARG A 219 -5.71 9.95 -10.17
C ARG A 219 -6.67 9.90 -8.98
N ALA A 220 -6.38 9.15 -7.92
CA ALA A 220 -7.03 9.31 -6.60
C ALA A 220 -6.70 10.65 -5.91
N GLY A 221 -6.11 11.61 -6.65
CA GLY A 221 -5.72 12.95 -6.23
C GLY A 221 -6.88 13.92 -5.97
N TYR A 222 -8.02 13.43 -5.46
CA TYR A 222 -9.01 14.28 -4.80
C TYR A 222 -9.04 14.08 -3.27
N ALA A 223 -8.39 13.04 -2.73
CA ALA A 223 -8.19 12.88 -1.28
C ALA A 223 -6.80 13.37 -0.80
N ASN A 224 -5.87 13.67 -1.71
CA ASN A 224 -4.45 13.85 -1.40
C ASN A 224 -3.95 15.30 -1.33
N ARG A 225 -4.76 16.22 -0.80
CA ARG A 225 -4.25 17.56 -0.44
C ARG A 225 -3.30 17.53 0.77
N LEU A 226 -3.17 16.39 1.45
CA LEU A 226 -2.23 16.17 2.55
C LEU A 226 -0.95 15.39 2.13
N ILE A 227 -0.79 15.01 0.86
CA ILE A 227 0.38 14.26 0.36
C ILE A 227 1.40 15.16 -0.36
N SER A 228 1.16 16.48 -0.48
CA SER A 228 2.00 17.37 -1.29
C SER A 228 3.11 18.14 -0.55
N ASN A 229 3.43 17.84 0.72
CA ASN A 229 4.34 18.69 1.50
C ASN A 229 5.66 18.06 1.98
N SER A 230 6.10 16.93 1.39
CA SER A 230 7.37 16.29 1.77
C SER A 230 8.24 16.03 0.54
N ARG A 231 9.45 16.63 0.54
CA ARG A 231 10.50 16.55 -0.50
C ARG A 231 11.14 15.15 -0.66
N LYS A 232 10.48 14.04 -0.29
CA LYS A 232 11.15 12.74 -0.09
C LYS A 232 10.58 11.62 -0.97
N SER A 233 11.48 10.72 -1.37
CA SER A 233 11.27 9.52 -2.18
C SER A 233 10.16 8.60 -1.63
N TRP A 234 9.40 7.96 -2.52
CA TRP A 234 8.23 7.14 -2.18
C TRP A 234 8.42 5.69 -2.61
N ALA A 235 7.98 4.75 -1.77
CA ALA A 235 7.92 3.32 -2.04
C ALA A 235 6.50 2.79 -1.83
N TRP A 236 6.10 1.83 -2.68
CA TRP A 236 4.82 1.12 -2.64
C TRP A 236 5.11 -0.37 -2.54
N ILE A 237 4.23 -1.13 -1.90
CA ILE A 237 4.21 -2.59 -2.05
C ILE A 237 2.93 -2.96 -2.78
N THR A 238 3.05 -3.82 -3.79
CA THR A 238 1.93 -4.34 -4.56
C THR A 238 1.95 -5.87 -4.56
N LEU A 239 0.82 -6.48 -4.30
CA LEU A 239 0.64 -7.91 -4.41
C LEU A 239 -0.01 -8.25 -5.75
N ARG A 240 0.50 -9.33 -6.36
CA ARG A 240 -0.07 -9.98 -7.56
C ARG A 240 -0.34 -9.04 -8.74
N ASP A 241 0.74 -8.71 -9.43
CA ASP A 241 0.92 -8.89 -10.87
C ASP A 241 2.38 -8.55 -11.17
N ASP A 242 2.99 -9.20 -12.16
CA ASP A 242 4.35 -8.84 -12.59
C ASP A 242 4.32 -7.41 -13.17
N PRO A 243 4.95 -6.40 -12.52
CA PRO A 243 5.10 -5.09 -13.14
C PRO A 243 6.06 -5.18 -14.35
N GLY A 244 6.88 -6.25 -14.43
CA GLY A 244 7.84 -6.63 -15.47
C GLY A 244 7.28 -6.73 -16.88
N ALA A 245 6.17 -7.44 -17.07
CA ALA A 245 5.54 -7.64 -18.38
C ALA A 245 5.17 -6.31 -19.08
N ASP A 246 4.79 -5.29 -18.32
CA ASP A 246 4.46 -3.95 -18.83
C ASP A 246 5.70 -3.08 -19.13
N PHE A 247 6.90 -3.51 -18.78
CA PHE A 247 8.13 -2.78 -19.10
C PHE A 247 8.82 -3.23 -20.41
N THR A 248 8.21 -4.17 -21.16
CA THR A 248 8.90 -4.88 -22.27
C THR A 248 8.14 -4.97 -23.62
N ALA A 249 7.02 -4.27 -23.81
CA ALA A 249 6.34 -4.17 -25.12
C ALA A 249 6.28 -2.69 -25.57
N MET A 250 7.25 -2.23 -26.38
CA MET A 250 7.26 -2.13 -27.87
C MET A 250 6.40 -0.96 -28.41
N PRO A 251 6.77 -0.33 -29.54
CA PRO A 251 7.93 0.52 -29.85
C PRO A 251 7.75 2.01 -29.43
#